data_AF-A0A8C8U8C3-F1
#
_entry.id   AF-A0A8C8U8C3-F1
#
_cell.length_a   1.000
_cell.length_b   1.000
_cell.length_c   1.000
_cell.angle_alpha   90.00
_cell.angle_beta   90.00
_cell.angle_gamma   90.00
#
_symmetry.space_group_name_H-M   'P 1'
#
loop_
_entity.id
_entity.type
_entity.pdbx_description
1 polymer ?
#
loop_
_entity_poly.entity_id
_entity_poly.type
_entity_poly.pdbx_seq_one_letter_code
_entity_poly.pdbx_strand_id
1 'polypeptide(L)'
;MLEAYPVDILEDDPEGHHAAAQVYYELLREGGSAEVFSLATGELETPFLHYCTMYRDGPGHKILVLVNPQDTKTVVAVYLKESWWSVEDVLRTSDPAREGLMKVQSFGERIVLYVLNTIVFGRLERDLDDNDMFFLPHPLKEQAKILWRDGAAVGFYSIKMKGSLCGTGTSACYLLPIFDTVFVWRKNQCQGLGTAMLRDFCDTFRAVEGLGISCPISPAMYKVLMQFLLAHPGERGCLWEVESPGAWGQHVNIWLNICLQEAGLHDGSTVHPEGSEEDTDTPRQTSRGDGPTPVHHGESPKEWVTAEQETQDDQECRVMVESRKVYKA
;
A
#
# COMPACT_ATOMS: atom_id res chain seq x y z
N MET A 1 -13.28 -35.98 -4.17
CA MET A 1 -13.32 -34.89 -5.17
C MET A 1 -11.91 -34.33 -5.28
N LEU A 2 -11.59 -33.60 -6.35
CA LEU A 2 -10.53 -32.60 -6.26
C LEU A 2 -11.06 -31.50 -5.33
N GLU A 3 -10.24 -31.09 -4.36
CA GLU A 3 -10.50 -29.90 -3.56
C GLU A 3 -10.40 -28.69 -4.48
N ALA A 4 -11.40 -27.81 -4.49
CA ALA A 4 -11.49 -26.70 -5.44
C ALA A 4 -11.78 -25.42 -4.67
N TYR A 5 -10.95 -24.40 -4.89
CA TYR A 5 -10.94 -23.17 -4.11
C TYR A 5 -11.72 -22.05 -4.82
N PRO A 6 -12.03 -20.92 -4.17
CA PRO A 6 -12.88 -19.87 -4.75
C PRO A 6 -12.43 -19.39 -6.14
N VAL A 7 -11.12 -19.22 -6.35
CA VAL A 7 -10.55 -18.81 -7.65
C VAL A 7 -10.72 -19.85 -8.76
N ASP A 8 -11.03 -21.11 -8.42
CA ASP A 8 -11.27 -22.21 -9.37
C ASP A 8 -12.76 -22.33 -9.75
N ILE A 9 -13.67 -21.81 -8.92
CA ILE A 9 -15.11 -22.07 -9.01
C ILE A 9 -15.99 -20.82 -9.14
N LEU A 10 -15.45 -19.61 -8.94
CA LEU A 10 -16.19 -18.36 -9.07
C LEU A 10 -16.33 -17.98 -10.55
N GLU A 11 -17.58 -17.80 -10.97
CA GLU A 11 -17.94 -17.28 -12.29
C GLU A 11 -17.76 -15.75 -12.32
N ASP A 12 -17.50 -15.18 -13.52
CA ASP A 12 -17.25 -13.75 -13.74
C ASP A 12 -18.54 -12.89 -13.71
N ASP A 13 -19.32 -13.04 -12.63
CA ASP A 13 -20.57 -12.32 -12.35
C ASP A 13 -20.52 -11.63 -10.97
N PRO A 14 -19.77 -10.51 -10.84
CA PRO A 14 -19.60 -9.83 -9.56
C PRO A 14 -20.92 -9.26 -9.00
N GLU A 15 -21.88 -8.92 -9.88
CA GLU A 15 -23.22 -8.49 -9.49
C GLU A 15 -24.05 -9.64 -8.88
N GLY A 16 -24.05 -10.82 -9.51
CA GLY A 16 -24.75 -12.01 -9.03
C GLY A 16 -24.21 -12.52 -7.69
N HIS A 17 -22.88 -12.61 -7.53
CA HIS A 17 -22.27 -12.97 -6.24
C HIS A 17 -22.59 -11.96 -5.14
N HIS A 18 -22.66 -10.67 -5.46
CA HIS A 18 -23.04 -9.64 -4.49
C HIS A 18 -24.53 -9.75 -4.09
N ALA A 19 -25.43 -10.00 -5.05
CA ALA A 19 -26.85 -10.20 -4.77
C ALA A 19 -27.11 -11.45 -3.91
N ALA A 20 -26.40 -12.56 -4.15
CA ALA A 20 -26.48 -13.77 -3.32
C ALA A 20 -26.01 -13.50 -1.87
N ALA A 21 -24.92 -12.74 -1.70
CA ALA A 21 -24.42 -12.34 -0.39
C ALA A 21 -25.41 -11.41 0.36
N GLN A 22 -26.10 -10.52 -0.35
CA GLN A 22 -27.17 -9.68 0.23
C GLN A 22 -28.31 -10.54 0.79
N VAL A 23 -28.85 -11.47 -0.02
CA VAL A 23 -29.97 -12.35 0.40
C VAL A 23 -29.59 -13.18 1.63
N TYR A 24 -28.39 -13.77 1.65
CA TYR A 24 -27.91 -14.52 2.82
C TYR A 24 -27.76 -13.63 4.07
N TYR A 25 -27.21 -12.42 3.92
CA TYR A 25 -27.08 -11.46 5.03
C TYR A 25 -28.44 -11.02 5.60
N GLU A 26 -29.45 -10.82 4.75
CA GLU A 26 -30.81 -10.51 5.20
C GLU A 26 -31.45 -11.67 5.96
N LEU A 27 -31.30 -12.91 5.46
CA LEU A 27 -31.77 -14.12 6.14
C LEU A 27 -31.14 -14.31 7.52
N LEU A 28 -29.83 -14.06 7.68
CA LEU A 28 -29.16 -14.12 8.99
C LEU A 28 -29.73 -13.10 9.98
N ARG A 29 -29.96 -11.87 9.51
CA ARG A 29 -30.50 -10.78 10.33
C ARG A 29 -31.95 -11.05 10.78
N GLU A 30 -32.72 -11.79 9.99
CA GLU A 30 -34.11 -12.16 10.31
C GLU A 30 -34.21 -13.48 11.10
N GLY A 31 -33.26 -14.40 10.93
CA GLY A 31 -33.26 -15.72 11.56
C GLY A 31 -33.06 -15.72 13.08
N GLY A 32 -32.50 -14.65 13.65
CA GLY A 32 -32.41 -14.44 15.11
C GLY A 32 -31.59 -15.48 15.90
N SER A 33 -30.88 -16.36 15.20
CA SER A 33 -30.12 -17.48 15.78
C SER A 33 -28.63 -17.17 15.80
N ALA A 34 -27.92 -17.67 16.81
CA ALA A 34 -26.47 -17.71 16.80
C ALA A 34 -26.00 -18.82 15.85
N GLU A 35 -25.89 -18.51 14.56
CA GLU A 35 -25.28 -19.42 13.58
C GLU A 35 -23.82 -19.67 13.99
N VAL A 36 -23.44 -20.95 14.06
CA VAL A 36 -22.09 -21.38 14.46
C VAL A 36 -21.26 -21.54 13.19
N PHE A 37 -20.37 -20.58 12.95
CA PHE A 37 -19.60 -20.53 11.72
C PHE A 37 -18.46 -21.54 11.79
N SER A 38 -18.67 -22.70 11.15
CA SER A 38 -17.66 -23.75 11.01
C SER A 38 -16.58 -23.33 10.02
N LEU A 39 -15.38 -23.03 10.51
CA LEU A 39 -14.18 -22.78 9.70
C LEU A 39 -13.20 -23.96 9.84
N ALA A 40 -12.27 -24.12 8.90
CA ALA A 40 -11.19 -25.11 9.01
C ALA A 40 -10.31 -24.92 10.26
N THR A 41 -10.33 -23.71 10.85
CA THR A 41 -9.65 -23.33 12.09
C THR A 41 -10.47 -23.56 13.37
N GLY A 42 -11.74 -23.95 13.27
CA GLY A 42 -12.66 -24.16 14.39
C GLY A 42 -14.04 -23.51 14.20
N GLU A 43 -14.94 -23.76 15.16
CA GLU A 43 -16.24 -23.11 15.24
C GLU A 43 -16.12 -21.69 15.83
N LEU A 44 -16.85 -20.74 15.26
CA LEU A 44 -16.85 -19.34 15.71
C LEU A 44 -18.26 -18.90 16.14
N GLU A 45 -18.43 -18.69 17.45
CA GLU A 45 -19.66 -18.16 18.03
C GLU A 45 -19.72 -16.63 17.86
N THR A 46 -20.86 -16.12 17.37
CA THR A 46 -21.20 -14.67 17.32
C THR A 46 -20.17 -13.72 16.66
N PRO A 47 -19.60 -14.02 15.48
CA PRO A 47 -18.77 -13.05 14.75
C PRO A 47 -19.55 -11.80 14.34
N PHE A 48 -18.83 -10.68 14.19
CA PHE A 48 -19.38 -9.50 13.53
C PHE A 48 -19.31 -9.68 12.02
N LEU A 49 -20.47 -9.71 11.35
CA LEU A 49 -20.54 -9.65 9.90
C LEU A 49 -20.32 -8.21 9.44
N HIS A 50 -19.46 -8.02 8.43
CA HIS A 50 -19.16 -6.70 7.89
C HIS A 50 -19.08 -6.71 6.36
N TYR A 51 -19.48 -5.60 5.73
CA TYR A 51 -19.37 -5.40 4.29
C TYR A 51 -18.17 -4.51 3.97
N CYS A 52 -17.11 -5.10 3.41
CA CYS A 52 -15.91 -4.39 2.99
C CYS A 52 -16.02 -3.99 1.51
N THR A 53 -15.76 -2.72 1.18
CA THR A 53 -15.71 -2.26 -0.22
C THR A 53 -14.53 -2.87 -0.98
N MET A 54 -14.79 -3.45 -2.16
CA MET A 54 -13.77 -4.10 -2.99
C MET A 54 -12.95 -3.12 -3.84
N TYR A 55 -13.59 -2.10 -4.41
CA TYR A 55 -12.95 -1.16 -5.34
C TYR A 55 -13.12 0.29 -4.89
N ARG A 56 -12.04 1.05 -4.92
CA ARG A 56 -11.98 2.46 -4.48
C ARG A 56 -12.86 3.39 -5.32
N ASP A 57 -13.01 3.08 -6.60
CA ASP A 57 -13.86 3.75 -7.59
C ASP A 57 -15.25 3.10 -7.73
N GLY A 58 -15.52 2.00 -7.00
CA GLY A 58 -16.73 1.20 -7.11
C GLY A 58 -17.36 0.85 -5.75
N PRO A 59 -17.87 1.83 -4.98
CA PRO A 59 -18.39 1.62 -3.62
C PRO A 59 -19.65 0.73 -3.52
N GLY A 60 -20.27 0.40 -4.65
CA GLY A 60 -21.34 -0.60 -4.74
C GLY A 60 -20.84 -2.05 -4.65
N HIS A 61 -19.63 -2.33 -5.12
CA HIS A 61 -19.05 -3.68 -5.06
C HIS A 61 -18.48 -3.92 -3.66
N LYS A 62 -19.18 -4.72 -2.85
CA LYS A 62 -18.77 -5.06 -1.49
C LYS A 62 -18.75 -6.55 -1.28
N ILE A 63 -17.80 -7.01 -0.48
CA ILE A 63 -17.62 -8.40 -0.08
C ILE A 63 -17.99 -8.56 1.39
N LEU A 64 -18.70 -9.65 1.71
CA LEU A 64 -19.17 -9.94 3.07
C LEU A 64 -18.09 -10.75 3.80
N VAL A 65 -17.71 -10.32 5.01
CA VAL A 65 -16.64 -10.94 5.80
C VAL A 65 -17.08 -11.25 7.24
N LEU A 66 -16.48 -12.28 7.83
CA LEU A 66 -16.50 -12.51 9.28
C LEU A 66 -15.32 -11.80 9.92
N VAL A 67 -15.61 -11.00 10.95
CA VAL A 67 -14.62 -10.37 11.82
C VAL A 67 -14.61 -11.09 13.17
N ASN A 68 -13.42 -11.31 13.72
CA ASN A 68 -13.22 -11.95 15.02
C ASN A 68 -13.94 -11.14 16.13
N PRO A 69 -14.83 -11.74 16.94
CA PRO A 69 -15.53 -11.01 18.01
C PRO A 69 -14.60 -10.53 19.14
N GLN A 70 -13.41 -11.14 19.29
CA GLN A 70 -12.40 -10.73 20.27
C GLN A 70 -11.42 -9.66 19.72
N ASP A 71 -11.36 -9.49 18.40
CA ASP A 71 -10.58 -8.44 17.73
C ASP A 71 -11.31 -7.95 16.47
N THR A 72 -11.97 -6.80 16.60
CA THR A 72 -12.75 -6.17 15.52
C THR A 72 -11.91 -5.66 14.34
N LYS A 73 -10.59 -5.85 14.37
CA LYS A 73 -9.68 -5.58 13.23
C LYS A 73 -9.40 -6.84 12.39
N THR A 74 -9.42 -8.03 12.99
CA THR A 74 -9.06 -9.30 12.33
C THR A 74 -10.22 -9.89 11.54
N VAL A 75 -10.09 -9.91 10.21
CA VAL A 75 -10.97 -10.69 9.32
C VAL A 75 -10.51 -12.14 9.30
N VAL A 76 -11.42 -13.08 9.55
CA VAL A 76 -11.13 -14.53 9.61
C VAL A 76 -11.65 -15.30 8.40
N ALA A 77 -12.74 -14.85 7.78
CA ALA A 77 -13.38 -15.52 6.66
C ALA A 77 -14.12 -14.56 5.72
N VAL A 78 -14.39 -15.04 4.51
CA VAL A 78 -15.03 -14.31 3.41
C VAL A 78 -16.17 -15.16 2.83
N TYR A 79 -17.34 -14.57 2.59
CA TYR A 79 -18.47 -15.28 1.99
C TYR A 79 -18.36 -15.28 0.46
N LEU A 80 -18.25 -16.46 -0.14
CA LEU A 80 -18.07 -16.67 -1.58
C LEU A 80 -18.81 -17.94 -2.02
N LYS A 81 -19.61 -17.84 -3.08
CA LYS A 81 -20.38 -18.94 -3.69
C LYS A 81 -21.08 -19.82 -2.65
N GLU A 82 -22.01 -19.21 -1.91
CA GLU A 82 -22.84 -19.87 -0.89
C GLU A 82 -22.08 -20.51 0.30
N SER A 83 -20.83 -20.10 0.55
CA SER A 83 -19.99 -20.69 1.62
C SER A 83 -19.02 -19.68 2.24
N TRP A 84 -18.61 -19.96 3.48
CA TRP A 84 -17.55 -19.21 4.17
C TRP A 84 -16.19 -19.86 3.95
N TRP A 85 -15.23 -19.07 3.48
CA TRP A 85 -13.88 -19.51 3.19
C TRP A 85 -12.88 -18.79 4.09
N SER A 86 -11.90 -19.50 4.65
CA SER A 86 -10.86 -18.85 5.44
C SER A 86 -9.99 -17.94 4.56
N VAL A 87 -9.33 -16.96 5.17
CA VAL A 87 -8.38 -16.08 4.45
C VAL A 87 -7.26 -16.87 3.76
N GLU A 88 -6.90 -18.05 4.25
CA GLU A 88 -5.90 -18.90 3.57
C GLU A 88 -6.50 -19.64 2.35
N ASP A 89 -7.73 -20.17 2.46
CA ASP A 89 -8.35 -20.95 1.39
C ASP A 89 -8.77 -20.09 0.18
N VAL A 90 -9.15 -18.83 0.41
CA VAL A 90 -9.40 -17.87 -0.69
C VAL A 90 -8.13 -17.59 -1.50
N LEU A 91 -6.95 -17.81 -0.91
CA LEU A 91 -5.65 -17.62 -1.55
C LEU A 91 -5.06 -18.94 -2.10
N ARG A 92 -5.81 -20.04 -2.07
CA ARG A 92 -5.43 -21.33 -2.67
C ARG A 92 -5.99 -21.50 -4.07
N THR A 93 -5.40 -22.43 -4.83
CA THR A 93 -5.89 -22.89 -6.14
C THR A 93 -5.53 -24.36 -6.35
N SER A 94 -6.42 -25.09 -7.02
CA SER A 94 -6.25 -26.49 -7.39
C SER A 94 -5.77 -26.68 -8.83
N ASP A 95 -5.70 -25.60 -9.60
CA ASP A 95 -5.21 -25.60 -10.98
C ASP A 95 -3.67 -25.55 -11.02
N PRO A 96 -2.99 -26.63 -11.46
CA PRO A 96 -1.52 -26.64 -11.58
C PRO A 96 -0.98 -25.73 -12.70
N ALA A 97 -1.83 -25.13 -13.54
CA ALA A 97 -1.42 -24.09 -14.47
C ALA A 97 -1.25 -22.72 -13.79
N ARG A 98 -1.74 -22.53 -12.56
CA ARG A 98 -1.54 -21.31 -11.77
C ARG A 98 -0.23 -21.34 -10.97
N GLU A 99 0.86 -21.03 -11.67
CA GLU A 99 2.22 -20.93 -11.11
C GLU A 99 2.95 -19.74 -11.73
N GLY A 100 3.72 -18.99 -10.94
CA GLY A 100 4.42 -17.77 -11.37
C GLY A 100 3.54 -16.51 -11.43
N LEU A 101 3.99 -15.50 -12.17
CA LEU A 101 3.33 -14.19 -12.26
C LEU A 101 2.25 -14.16 -13.34
N MET A 102 0.98 -14.13 -12.91
CA MET A 102 -0.19 -14.17 -13.80
C MET A 102 -1.00 -12.87 -13.73
N LYS A 103 -1.43 -12.37 -14.89
CA LYS A 103 -2.32 -11.19 -14.98
C LYS A 103 -3.71 -11.52 -14.45
N VAL A 104 -4.20 -10.69 -13.52
CA VAL A 104 -5.58 -10.74 -13.01
C VAL A 104 -6.56 -10.48 -14.16
N GLN A 105 -7.40 -11.47 -14.45
CA GLN A 105 -8.37 -11.44 -15.55
C GLN A 105 -9.80 -11.77 -15.09
N SER A 106 -9.95 -12.66 -14.11
CA SER A 106 -11.24 -13.09 -13.55
C SER A 106 -11.65 -12.34 -12.28
N PHE A 107 -12.93 -12.45 -11.90
CA PHE A 107 -13.47 -11.99 -10.63
C PHE A 107 -12.88 -12.76 -9.44
N GLY A 108 -12.66 -14.07 -9.58
CA GLY A 108 -11.97 -14.88 -8.57
C GLY A 108 -10.56 -14.34 -8.27
N GLU A 109 -9.79 -13.97 -9.30
CA GLU A 109 -8.48 -13.34 -9.14
C GLU A 109 -8.56 -11.92 -8.59
N ARG A 110 -9.63 -11.16 -8.89
CA ARG A 110 -9.89 -9.85 -8.24
C ARG A 110 -10.14 -9.99 -6.74
N ILE A 111 -10.80 -11.07 -6.31
CA ILE A 111 -10.97 -11.39 -4.89
C ILE A 111 -9.64 -11.79 -4.26
N VAL A 112 -8.83 -12.64 -4.90
CA VAL A 112 -7.48 -13.01 -4.40
C VAL A 112 -6.59 -11.77 -4.23
N LEU A 113 -6.57 -10.87 -5.22
CA LEU A 113 -5.87 -9.58 -5.16
C LEU A 113 -6.38 -8.72 -3.98
N TYR A 114 -7.70 -8.64 -3.81
CA TYR A 114 -8.32 -7.88 -2.73
C TYR A 114 -7.97 -8.44 -1.34
N VAL A 115 -8.02 -9.76 -1.17
CA VAL A 115 -7.68 -10.42 0.10
C VAL A 115 -6.21 -10.18 0.44
N LEU A 116 -5.27 -10.31 -0.50
CA LEU A 116 -3.86 -9.99 -0.27
C LEU A 116 -3.66 -8.51 0.12
N ASN A 117 -4.29 -7.59 -0.61
CA ASN A 117 -4.10 -6.14 -0.46
C ASN A 117 -4.73 -5.56 0.81
N THR A 118 -6.00 -5.92 1.07
CA THR A 118 -6.83 -5.22 2.05
C THR A 118 -7.09 -6.05 3.31
N ILE A 119 -6.97 -7.39 3.25
CA ILE A 119 -7.09 -8.26 4.43
C ILE A 119 -5.70 -8.67 4.95
N VAL A 120 -4.91 -9.41 4.16
CA VAL A 120 -3.59 -9.93 4.61
C VAL A 120 -2.65 -8.76 4.92
N PHE A 121 -2.32 -7.91 3.95
CA PHE A 121 -1.54 -6.70 4.24
C PHE A 121 -2.33 -5.76 5.16
N GLY A 122 -3.52 -5.31 4.74
CA GLY A 122 -4.23 -4.20 5.38
C GLY A 122 -4.78 -4.43 6.79
N ARG A 123 -4.93 -5.68 7.25
CA ARG A 123 -5.48 -6.02 8.59
C ARG A 123 -4.63 -7.00 9.40
N LEU A 124 -4.00 -7.99 8.77
CA LEU A 124 -3.31 -9.08 9.48
C LEU A 124 -1.79 -8.85 9.63
N GLU A 125 -1.14 -8.26 8.64
CA GLU A 125 0.33 -8.09 8.63
C GLU A 125 0.79 -6.65 8.88
N ARG A 126 -0.02 -5.64 8.53
CA ARG A 126 0.26 -4.23 8.85
C ARG A 126 0.29 -4.03 10.37
N ASP A 127 1.31 -3.31 10.84
CA ASP A 127 1.27 -2.64 12.13
C ASP A 127 0.25 -1.48 12.06
N LEU A 128 -0.80 -1.56 12.87
CA LEU A 128 -1.92 -0.63 12.83
C LEU A 128 -1.65 0.69 13.56
N ASP A 129 -0.57 0.75 14.35
CA ASP A 129 -0.09 1.97 15.01
C ASP A 129 0.97 2.68 14.13
N ASP A 130 1.55 1.98 13.14
CA ASP A 130 2.34 2.52 12.01
C ASP A 130 1.41 3.29 11.04
N ASN A 131 1.02 4.50 11.48
CA ASN A 131 -0.09 5.28 10.93
C ASN A 131 0.14 5.74 9.47
N ASP A 132 1.40 5.79 9.01
CA ASP A 132 1.77 6.33 7.71
C ASP A 132 1.38 5.42 6.51
N MET A 133 1.13 4.12 6.72
CA MET A 133 1.26 3.12 5.63
C MET A 133 0.07 2.18 5.38
N PHE A 134 -0.79 2.49 4.41
CA PHE A 134 -1.98 1.67 4.07
C PHE A 134 -2.33 1.60 2.56
N PHE A 135 -2.26 0.42 1.95
CA PHE A 135 -2.78 0.24 0.58
C PHE A 135 -4.30 0.42 0.57
N LEU A 136 -4.77 1.45 -0.15
CA LEU A 136 -6.18 1.56 -0.53
C LEU A 136 -6.56 0.41 -1.47
N PRO A 137 -7.83 -0.04 -1.49
CA PRO A 137 -8.30 -1.01 -2.48
C PRO A 137 -7.97 -0.54 -3.92
N HIS A 138 -7.62 -1.46 -4.81
CA HIS A 138 -7.32 -1.12 -6.20
C HIS A 138 -8.58 -0.61 -6.93
N PRO A 139 -8.45 0.33 -7.88
CA PRO A 139 -9.52 0.64 -8.81
C PRO A 139 -9.95 -0.59 -9.63
N LEU A 140 -11.23 -0.71 -9.97
CA LEU A 140 -11.81 -1.84 -10.70
C LEU A 140 -11.04 -2.19 -11.99
N LYS A 141 -10.52 -1.15 -12.68
CA LYS A 141 -9.82 -1.27 -13.97
C LYS A 141 -8.30 -1.18 -13.87
N GLU A 142 -7.73 -1.08 -12.67
CA GLU A 142 -6.28 -1.10 -12.49
C GLU A 142 -5.72 -2.49 -12.82
N GLN A 143 -4.60 -2.56 -13.54
CA GLN A 143 -3.98 -3.84 -13.90
C GLN A 143 -3.16 -4.37 -12.72
N ALA A 144 -3.10 -5.69 -12.56
CA ALA A 144 -2.26 -6.33 -11.55
C ALA A 144 -1.80 -7.70 -12.04
N LYS A 145 -0.70 -8.20 -11.44
CA LYS A 145 -0.34 -9.61 -11.49
C LYS A 145 -0.29 -10.19 -10.08
N ILE A 146 -0.81 -11.40 -9.92
CA ILE A 146 -0.64 -12.22 -8.73
C ILE A 146 0.57 -13.13 -8.94
N LEU A 147 1.39 -13.29 -7.91
CA LEU A 147 2.40 -14.34 -7.86
C LEU A 147 1.79 -15.58 -7.23
N TRP A 148 1.50 -16.57 -8.07
CA TRP A 148 1.15 -17.92 -7.64
C TRP A 148 2.42 -18.73 -7.42
N ARG A 149 2.40 -19.58 -6.40
CA ARG A 149 3.47 -20.54 -6.12
C ARG A 149 2.97 -21.67 -5.22
N ASP A 150 3.33 -22.91 -5.53
CA ASP A 150 3.07 -24.09 -4.69
C ASP A 150 1.56 -24.21 -4.30
N GLY A 151 0.67 -23.89 -5.26
CA GLY A 151 -0.79 -23.90 -5.08
C GLY A 151 -1.35 -22.76 -4.22
N ALA A 152 -0.62 -21.65 -4.04
CA ALA A 152 -1.08 -20.47 -3.28
C ALA A 152 -0.70 -19.15 -3.96
N ALA A 153 -1.52 -18.12 -3.77
CA ALA A 153 -1.17 -16.74 -4.06
C ALA A 153 -0.30 -16.17 -2.92
N VAL A 154 0.97 -15.89 -3.21
CA VAL A 154 1.98 -15.49 -2.20
C VAL A 154 2.36 -14.01 -2.26
N GLY A 155 1.77 -13.26 -3.19
CA GLY A 155 2.00 -11.82 -3.36
C GLY A 155 1.37 -11.29 -4.63
N PHE A 156 1.49 -9.98 -4.86
CA PHE A 156 1.01 -9.31 -6.07
C PHE A 156 1.81 -8.04 -6.36
N TYR A 157 1.62 -7.49 -7.56
CA TYR A 157 1.91 -6.08 -7.83
C TYR A 157 0.85 -5.45 -8.74
N SER A 158 0.56 -4.16 -8.58
CA SER A 158 -0.35 -3.39 -9.44
C SER A 158 0.41 -2.45 -10.40
N ILE A 159 -0.21 -2.18 -11.54
CA ILE A 159 0.30 -1.36 -12.63
C ILE A 159 -0.68 -0.24 -12.94
N LYS A 160 -0.18 1.00 -12.92
CA LYS A 160 -0.88 2.15 -13.51
C LYS A 160 -0.34 2.39 -14.90
N MET A 161 -1.24 2.35 -15.88
CA MET A 161 -0.87 2.40 -17.29
C MET A 161 -0.60 3.84 -17.71
N LYS A 162 0.39 4.04 -18.58
CA LYS A 162 0.58 5.33 -19.27
C LYS A 162 -0.75 5.73 -19.95
N GLY A 163 -1.24 6.91 -19.63
CA GLY A 163 -2.53 7.43 -20.11
C GLY A 163 -3.75 7.15 -19.22
N SER A 164 -3.66 6.35 -18.15
CA SER A 164 -4.77 6.23 -17.18
C SER A 164 -4.80 7.41 -16.21
N LEU A 165 -5.99 7.76 -15.73
CA LEU A 165 -6.20 8.87 -14.78
C LEU A 165 -5.46 8.65 -13.45
N CYS A 166 -5.01 9.74 -12.82
CA CYS A 166 -4.26 9.71 -11.58
C CYS A 166 -5.11 9.47 -10.31
N GLY A 167 -6.43 9.55 -10.45
CA GLY A 167 -7.43 9.32 -9.41
C GLY A 167 -8.82 9.70 -9.90
N THR A 168 -9.83 9.54 -9.05
CA THR A 168 -11.17 10.08 -9.27
C THR A 168 -11.15 11.61 -9.16
N GLY A 169 -11.83 12.32 -10.07
CA GLY A 169 -11.98 13.78 -10.02
C GLY A 169 -10.80 14.60 -10.58
N THR A 170 -9.71 13.97 -11.00
CA THR A 170 -8.61 14.65 -11.72
C THR A 170 -8.63 14.34 -13.21
N SER A 171 -8.21 15.30 -14.04
CA SER A 171 -7.98 15.14 -15.48
C SER A 171 -6.55 14.73 -15.83
N ALA A 172 -5.65 14.66 -14.84
CA ALA A 172 -4.25 14.29 -15.07
C ALA A 172 -4.10 12.78 -15.29
N CYS A 173 -3.30 12.38 -16.30
CA CYS A 173 -2.98 10.99 -16.60
C CYS A 173 -1.51 10.68 -16.34
N TYR A 174 -1.19 9.43 -15.99
CA TYR A 174 0.20 8.97 -15.84
C TYR A 174 0.98 9.07 -17.15
N LEU A 175 2.16 9.68 -17.10
CA LEU A 175 2.98 9.93 -18.29
C LEU A 175 3.92 8.76 -18.67
N LEU A 176 4.02 7.75 -17.80
CA LEU A 176 4.81 6.53 -17.95
C LEU A 176 4.11 5.36 -17.21
N PRO A 177 4.40 4.08 -17.55
CA PRO A 177 3.89 2.95 -16.78
C PRO A 177 4.47 2.97 -15.35
N ILE A 178 3.63 2.75 -14.34
CA ILE A 178 4.04 2.77 -12.92
C ILE A 178 3.82 1.41 -12.27
N PHE A 179 4.84 0.90 -11.59
CA PHE A 179 4.76 -0.18 -10.60
C PHE A 179 4.27 0.46 -9.28
N ASP A 180 2.98 0.31 -8.97
CA ASP A 180 2.31 1.20 -8.01
C ASP A 180 2.22 0.64 -6.59
N THR A 181 1.65 -0.57 -6.45
CA THR A 181 1.66 -1.32 -5.19
C THR A 181 2.35 -2.65 -5.40
N VAL A 182 3.08 -3.12 -4.38
CA VAL A 182 3.77 -4.41 -4.40
C VAL A 182 3.69 -5.02 -3.01
N PHE A 183 3.38 -6.31 -2.95
CA PHE A 183 3.26 -7.04 -1.69
C PHE A 183 3.75 -8.48 -1.86
N VAL A 184 4.46 -8.98 -0.86
CA VAL A 184 4.82 -10.38 -0.70
C VAL A 184 4.45 -10.78 0.72
N TRP A 185 3.61 -11.80 0.86
CA TRP A 185 3.14 -12.31 2.15
C TRP A 185 4.34 -12.67 3.04
N ARG A 186 4.38 -12.21 4.30
CA ARG A 186 5.52 -12.39 5.23
C ARG A 186 6.06 -13.82 5.27
N LYS A 187 5.18 -14.83 5.24
CA LYS A 187 5.56 -16.26 5.25
C LYS A 187 6.32 -16.73 3.99
N ASN A 188 6.40 -15.89 2.95
CA ASN A 188 7.09 -16.13 1.67
C ASN A 188 8.20 -15.08 1.37
N GLN A 189 8.46 -14.13 2.29
CA GLN A 189 9.47 -13.09 2.11
C GLN A 189 10.92 -13.63 2.10
N CYS A 190 11.87 -12.75 1.76
CA CYS A 190 13.31 -13.04 1.63
C CYS A 190 13.71 -14.07 0.54
N GLN A 191 12.79 -14.52 -0.30
CA GLN A 191 13.04 -15.48 -1.40
C GLN A 191 13.24 -14.82 -2.78
N GLY A 192 13.62 -13.54 -2.83
CA GLY A 192 13.83 -12.79 -4.09
C GLY A 192 12.56 -12.42 -4.87
N LEU A 193 11.37 -12.70 -4.33
CA LEU A 193 10.09 -12.56 -5.05
C LEU A 193 9.80 -11.12 -5.51
N GLY A 194 10.13 -10.10 -4.70
CA GLY A 194 10.01 -8.69 -5.12
C GLY A 194 10.94 -8.32 -6.28
N THR A 195 12.14 -8.93 -6.35
CA THR A 195 13.07 -8.77 -7.48
C THR A 195 12.52 -9.44 -8.75
N ALA A 196 11.81 -10.56 -8.61
CA ALA A 196 11.13 -11.23 -9.73
C ALA A 196 9.96 -10.39 -10.27
N MET A 197 9.14 -9.81 -9.39
CA MET A 197 8.06 -8.87 -9.76
C MET A 197 8.60 -7.63 -10.47
N LEU A 198 9.67 -7.02 -9.95
CA LEU A 198 10.32 -5.86 -10.57
C LEU A 198 10.90 -6.20 -11.95
N ARG A 199 11.55 -7.37 -12.10
CA ARG A 199 12.04 -7.85 -13.40
C ARG A 199 10.90 -8.00 -14.40
N ASP A 200 9.85 -8.74 -14.03
CA ASP A 200 8.71 -9.03 -14.89
C ASP A 200 7.94 -7.75 -15.29
N PHE A 201 7.92 -6.72 -14.43
CA PHE A 201 7.45 -5.38 -14.81
C PHE A 201 8.35 -4.71 -15.87
N CYS A 202 9.69 -4.70 -15.67
CA CYS A 202 10.62 -4.15 -16.65
C CYS A 202 10.52 -4.90 -18.00
N ASP A 203 10.53 -6.23 -17.99
CA ASP A 203 10.37 -7.07 -19.17
C ASP A 203 9.02 -6.86 -19.88
N THR A 204 7.94 -6.58 -19.13
CA THR A 204 6.62 -6.23 -19.68
C THR A 204 6.64 -4.90 -20.45
N PHE A 205 7.48 -3.94 -20.05
CA PHE A 205 7.50 -2.57 -20.60
C PHE A 205 8.81 -2.16 -21.30
N ARG A 206 9.69 -3.13 -21.60
CA ARG A 206 11.01 -3.03 -22.28
C ARG A 206 11.13 -2.22 -23.60
N ALA A 207 10.04 -1.63 -24.08
CA ALA A 207 9.97 -0.78 -25.26
C ALA A 207 9.66 0.70 -24.92
N VAL A 208 9.58 1.03 -23.63
CA VAL A 208 9.33 2.39 -23.12
C VAL A 208 10.62 2.91 -22.47
N GLU A 209 11.00 4.15 -22.79
CA GLU A 209 12.28 4.77 -22.38
C GLU A 209 12.41 5.00 -20.87
N GLY A 210 11.30 5.05 -20.14
CA GLY A 210 11.26 5.29 -18.70
C GLY A 210 10.07 4.61 -18.03
N LEU A 211 10.32 4.04 -16.86
CA LEU A 211 9.40 3.28 -16.03
C LEU A 211 9.36 3.88 -14.63
N GLY A 212 8.16 4.04 -14.08
CA GLY A 212 7.96 4.56 -12.74
C GLY A 212 7.81 3.47 -11.69
N ILE A 213 8.27 3.76 -10.48
CA ILE A 213 7.83 3.14 -9.23
C ILE A 213 7.09 4.24 -8.45
N SER A 214 5.93 3.93 -7.86
CA SER A 214 5.17 4.97 -7.15
C SER A 214 5.89 5.50 -5.91
N CYS A 215 5.90 6.82 -5.77
CA CYS A 215 6.37 7.49 -4.58
C CYS A 215 5.37 7.31 -3.40
N PRO A 216 5.85 7.11 -2.17
CA PRO A 216 7.24 6.86 -1.79
C PRO A 216 7.55 5.36 -1.71
N ILE A 217 8.78 5.02 -2.07
CA ILE A 217 9.29 3.65 -2.10
C ILE A 217 9.66 3.18 -0.69
N SER A 218 9.24 1.98 -0.31
CA SER A 218 9.52 1.43 1.03
C SER A 218 11.02 1.16 1.27
N PRO A 219 11.52 1.19 2.51
CA PRO A 219 12.90 0.80 2.82
C PRO A 219 13.27 -0.64 2.43
N ALA A 220 12.28 -1.54 2.31
CA ALA A 220 12.46 -2.89 1.79
C ALA A 220 12.54 -2.91 0.25
N MET A 221 11.67 -2.16 -0.42
CA MET A 221 11.67 -2.04 -1.88
C MET A 221 12.90 -1.27 -2.38
N TYR A 222 13.40 -0.28 -1.64
CA TYR A 222 14.67 0.40 -1.92
C TYR A 222 15.84 -0.59 -1.92
N LYS A 223 15.87 -1.57 -1.01
CA LYS A 223 16.89 -2.66 -1.03
C LYS A 223 16.73 -3.57 -2.25
N VAL A 224 15.49 -3.89 -2.66
CA VAL A 224 15.21 -4.66 -3.89
C VAL A 224 15.70 -3.91 -5.13
N LEU A 225 15.37 -2.62 -5.24
CA LEU A 225 15.79 -1.74 -6.33
C LEU A 225 17.32 -1.59 -6.39
N MET A 226 17.97 -1.35 -5.25
CA MET A 226 19.43 -1.27 -5.16
C MET A 226 20.11 -2.54 -5.68
N GLN A 227 19.69 -3.72 -5.21
CA GLN A 227 20.26 -4.99 -5.68
C GLN A 227 19.93 -5.28 -7.16
N PHE A 228 18.73 -4.93 -7.62
CA PHE A 228 18.35 -5.06 -9.02
C PHE A 228 19.18 -4.14 -9.94
N LEU A 229 19.37 -2.87 -9.56
CA LEU A 229 20.13 -1.89 -10.34
C LEU A 229 21.65 -2.14 -10.29
N LEU A 230 22.17 -2.71 -9.19
CA LEU A 230 23.53 -3.25 -9.14
C LEU A 230 23.71 -4.34 -10.21
N ALA A 231 22.80 -5.32 -10.26
CA ALA A 231 22.85 -6.45 -11.19
C ALA A 231 22.53 -6.11 -12.66
N HIS A 232 21.76 -5.04 -12.94
CA HIS A 232 21.33 -4.66 -14.29
C HIS A 232 21.71 -3.20 -14.62
N PRO A 233 22.95 -2.93 -15.04
CA PRO A 233 23.41 -1.55 -15.31
C PRO A 233 22.62 -0.79 -16.38
N GLY A 234 21.96 -1.48 -17.32
CA GLY A 234 21.09 -0.83 -18.33
C GLY A 234 19.82 -0.19 -17.76
N GLU A 235 19.26 -0.76 -16.69
CA GLU A 235 18.02 -0.28 -16.06
C GLU A 235 18.22 1.02 -15.26
N ARG A 236 19.48 1.40 -14.97
CA ARG A 236 19.84 2.57 -14.16
C ARG A 236 19.37 3.90 -14.74
N GLY A 237 19.26 4.00 -16.07
CA GLY A 237 18.68 5.19 -16.72
C GLY A 237 17.14 5.17 -16.79
N CYS A 238 16.52 4.00 -16.63
CA CYS A 238 15.12 3.76 -16.99
C CYS A 238 14.17 3.72 -15.78
N LEU A 239 14.66 3.53 -14.55
CA LEU A 239 13.83 3.43 -13.34
C LEU A 239 13.79 4.73 -12.50
N TRP A 240 12.58 5.21 -12.24
CA TRP A 240 12.30 6.49 -11.58
C TRP A 240 11.31 6.33 -10.42
N GLU A 241 11.53 7.02 -9.30
CA GLU A 241 10.52 7.22 -8.26
C GLU A 241 9.60 8.35 -8.70
N VAL A 242 8.28 8.13 -8.67
CA VAL A 242 7.30 9.01 -9.35
C VAL A 242 6.19 9.45 -8.41
N GLU A 243 6.06 10.77 -8.22
CA GLU A 243 4.84 11.39 -7.72
C GLU A 243 3.83 11.57 -8.88
N SER A 244 2.57 11.19 -8.67
CA SER A 244 1.52 11.31 -9.69
C SER A 244 1.31 12.78 -10.14
N PRO A 245 1.16 13.10 -11.45
CA PRO A 245 1.15 12.23 -12.64
C PRO A 245 2.50 11.78 -13.21
N GLY A 246 3.63 12.25 -12.67
CA GLY A 246 4.96 12.00 -13.21
C GLY A 246 5.36 12.96 -14.32
N ALA A 247 5.01 14.24 -14.19
CA ALA A 247 5.56 15.30 -15.04
C ALA A 247 7.03 15.60 -14.72
N TRP A 248 7.67 16.43 -15.55
CA TRP A 248 9.06 16.85 -15.34
C TRP A 248 9.23 17.51 -13.98
N GLY A 249 10.17 17.02 -13.17
CA GLY A 249 10.38 17.45 -11.79
C GLY A 249 9.53 16.73 -10.74
N GLN A 250 8.58 15.87 -11.14
CA GLN A 250 7.83 14.97 -10.25
C GLN A 250 8.39 13.52 -10.26
N HIS A 251 9.57 13.33 -10.86
CA HIS A 251 10.22 12.03 -10.92
C HIS A 251 11.72 12.12 -10.67
N VAL A 252 12.25 11.24 -9.81
CA VAL A 252 13.66 11.19 -9.43
C VAL A 252 14.26 9.86 -9.88
N ASN A 253 15.43 9.88 -10.52
CA ASN A 253 16.08 8.65 -10.95
C ASN A 253 16.55 7.84 -9.72
N ILE A 254 16.11 6.59 -9.61
CA ILE A 254 16.31 5.78 -8.40
C ILE A 254 17.79 5.46 -8.19
N TRP A 255 18.54 5.18 -9.27
CA TRP A 255 19.97 4.90 -9.16
C TRP A 255 20.76 6.11 -8.66
N LEU A 256 20.49 7.30 -9.20
CA LEU A 256 21.13 8.54 -8.74
C LEU A 256 20.78 8.87 -7.28
N ASN A 257 19.52 8.64 -6.86
CA ASN A 257 19.11 8.86 -5.47
C ASN A 257 19.89 7.94 -4.49
N ILE A 258 20.01 6.65 -4.84
CA ILE A 258 20.80 5.68 -4.06
C ILE A 258 22.27 6.12 -3.95
N CYS A 259 22.93 6.45 -5.08
CA CYS A 259 24.33 6.87 -5.05
C CYS A 259 24.59 8.16 -4.25
N LEU A 260 23.63 9.10 -4.26
CA LEU A 260 23.72 10.33 -3.45
C LEU A 260 23.57 10.06 -1.95
N GLN A 261 22.70 9.13 -1.57
CA GLN A 261 22.53 8.70 -0.18
C GLN A 261 23.78 7.96 0.33
N GLU A 262 24.34 7.05 -0.47
CA GLU A 262 25.61 6.36 -0.14
C GLU A 262 26.77 7.34 0.01
N ALA A 263 26.91 8.31 -0.91
CA ALA A 263 27.96 9.34 -0.82
C ALA A 263 27.83 10.22 0.45
N GLY A 264 26.61 10.63 0.80
CA GLY A 264 26.35 11.42 2.01
C GLY A 264 26.65 10.67 3.32
N LEU A 265 26.54 9.34 3.32
CA LEU A 265 26.92 8.50 4.46
C LEU A 265 28.43 8.34 4.63
N HIS A 266 29.21 8.43 3.54
CA HIS A 266 30.66 8.31 3.59
C HIS A 266 31.37 9.59 4.09
N ASP A 267 30.86 10.77 3.76
CA ASP A 267 31.45 12.05 4.19
C ASP A 267 31.38 12.25 5.71
N GLY A 268 30.35 11.67 6.36
CA GLY A 268 30.18 11.67 7.83
C GLY A 268 31.07 10.69 8.60
N SER A 269 32.03 10.00 7.96
CA SER A 269 32.85 8.94 8.58
C SER A 269 34.36 9.18 8.52
N THR A 270 34.80 10.40 8.20
CA THR A 270 36.21 10.80 8.27
C THR A 270 36.67 10.97 9.72
N VAL A 271 37.06 9.87 10.36
CA VAL A 271 37.83 9.91 11.61
C VAL A 271 39.13 10.68 11.33
N HIS A 272 39.25 11.88 11.91
CA HIS A 272 40.51 12.63 11.91
C HIS A 272 41.61 11.77 12.56
N PRO A 273 42.76 11.54 11.90
CA PRO A 273 43.93 11.01 12.57
C PRO A 273 44.42 12.03 13.61
N GLU A 274 44.59 11.62 14.86
CA GLU A 274 45.27 12.45 15.86
C GLU A 274 46.73 12.67 15.41
N GLY A 275 47.08 13.93 15.16
CA GLY A 275 48.32 14.30 14.48
C GLY A 275 49.07 15.42 15.19
N SER A 276 49.81 15.03 16.23
CA SER A 276 50.94 15.75 16.87
C SER A 276 50.73 17.21 17.32
N GLU A 277 50.98 17.44 18.61
CA GLU A 277 51.22 18.75 19.21
C GLU A 277 52.42 19.47 18.55
N GLU A 278 52.30 20.78 18.29
CA GLU A 278 53.44 21.70 18.33
C GLU A 278 52.97 23.05 18.91
N ASP A 279 53.82 23.69 19.71
CA ASP A 279 53.47 24.75 20.66
C ASP A 279 54.09 26.09 20.25
N THR A 280 53.37 27.21 20.36
CA THR A 280 53.96 28.58 20.34
C THR A 280 53.02 29.71 20.81
N ASP A 281 53.17 30.08 22.08
CA ASP A 281 53.32 31.45 22.63
C ASP A 281 53.62 32.59 21.60
N THR A 282 53.16 33.87 21.69
CA THR A 282 52.23 34.60 22.61
C THR A 282 51.66 35.90 21.89
N PRO A 283 51.19 37.05 22.50
CA PRO A 283 49.98 37.73 21.96
C PRO A 283 50.11 39.26 21.67
N ARG A 284 48.93 39.94 21.54
CA ARG A 284 48.60 41.40 21.39
C ARG A 284 48.08 41.76 19.98
N GLN A 285 47.25 42.80 19.78
CA GLN A 285 46.86 43.91 20.66
C GLN A 285 45.38 44.35 20.51
N THR A 286 44.93 45.25 21.39
CA THR A 286 43.55 45.75 21.59
C THR A 286 43.15 46.97 20.75
N SER A 287 41.85 47.11 20.45
CA SER A 287 41.16 48.41 20.32
C SER A 287 39.67 48.33 20.70
N ARG A 288 39.13 49.38 21.33
CA ARG A 288 37.74 49.50 21.84
C ARG A 288 36.79 50.15 20.79
N GLY A 289 35.48 49.97 20.97
CA GLY A 289 34.41 50.76 20.33
C GLY A 289 33.04 50.50 20.97
N ASP A 290 32.45 51.53 21.59
CA ASP A 290 31.35 51.49 22.57
C ASP A 290 29.94 51.10 22.03
N GLY A 291 29.00 50.80 22.95
CA GLY A 291 27.54 50.62 22.69
C GLY A 291 26.71 51.91 22.91
N PRO A 292 25.39 51.89 23.24
CA PRO A 292 24.52 50.77 23.65
C PRO A 292 23.08 50.71 23.00
N THR A 293 22.20 49.84 23.54
CA THR A 293 20.72 49.68 23.36
C THR A 293 19.87 50.81 24.01
N PRO A 294 18.50 50.82 24.10
CA PRO A 294 17.37 49.97 23.59
C PRO A 294 16.31 50.78 22.74
N VAL A 295 14.94 50.69 22.69
CA VAL A 295 13.79 50.01 23.41
C VAL A 295 12.45 49.93 22.60
N HIS A 296 11.65 48.86 22.85
CA HIS A 296 10.16 48.72 23.07
C HIS A 296 8.98 49.24 22.17
N HIS A 297 7.86 48.49 22.31
CA HIS A 297 6.40 48.73 22.05
C HIS A 297 5.88 48.80 20.58
N GLY A 298 4.63 48.44 20.26
CA GLY A 298 3.50 47.90 21.06
C GLY A 298 2.41 47.26 20.17
N GLU A 299 1.74 46.18 20.62
CA GLU A 299 0.33 46.14 21.12
C GLU A 299 -0.74 45.77 20.06
N SER A 300 -1.89 45.25 20.53
CA SER A 300 -3.04 44.80 19.71
C SER A 300 -4.37 45.24 20.34
N PRO A 301 -5.41 45.51 19.54
CA PRO A 301 -6.80 45.54 20.01
C PRO A 301 -7.52 44.19 19.86
N LYS A 302 -8.56 43.98 20.67
CA LYS A 302 -9.59 42.92 20.52
C LYS A 302 -10.92 43.57 20.07
N GLU A 303 -11.88 42.75 19.64
CA GLU A 303 -13.27 42.63 20.16
C GLU A 303 -14.01 41.51 19.37
N TRP A 304 -14.72 40.55 20.00
CA TRP A 304 -16.16 40.55 20.38
C TRP A 304 -17.11 40.69 19.16
N VAL A 305 -18.24 39.97 19.01
CA VAL A 305 -19.06 39.00 19.80
C VAL A 305 -19.43 37.83 18.82
N THR A 306 -20.00 36.65 19.10
CA THR A 306 -21.17 36.22 19.91
C THR A 306 -21.14 34.69 20.09
N ALA A 307 -21.88 34.15 21.06
CA ALA A 307 -22.15 32.72 21.18
C ALA A 307 -23.62 32.42 20.85
N GLU A 308 -23.87 31.45 19.98
CA GLU A 308 -25.18 30.81 19.79
C GLU A 308 -25.00 29.30 19.93
N GLN A 309 -25.99 28.63 20.53
CA GLN A 309 -25.99 27.19 20.78
C GLN A 309 -26.88 26.51 19.75
N GLU A 310 -26.30 25.81 18.79
CA GLU A 310 -27.04 24.85 17.95
C GLU A 310 -26.69 23.41 18.30
N THR A 311 -27.53 22.48 17.84
CA THR A 311 -27.71 21.17 18.46
C THR A 311 -26.77 20.09 17.92
N GLN A 312 -26.60 19.05 18.74
CA GLN A 312 -25.71 17.93 18.54
C GLN A 312 -26.26 16.93 17.50
N ASP A 313 -25.93 17.16 16.21
CA ASP A 313 -25.76 16.13 15.17
C ASP A 313 -25.10 16.74 13.90
N ASP A 314 -24.84 15.91 12.87
CA ASP A 314 -24.47 16.27 11.48
C ASP A 314 -23.12 16.97 11.16
N GLN A 315 -22.19 17.16 12.11
CA GLN A 315 -20.91 17.87 11.86
C GLN A 315 -19.62 17.00 11.89
N GLU A 316 -19.65 15.76 11.39
CA GLU A 316 -18.41 14.97 11.13
C GLU A 316 -18.35 14.35 9.72
N CYS A 317 -18.75 15.11 8.69
CA CYS A 317 -18.69 14.68 7.30
C CYS A 317 -18.11 15.75 6.33
N ARG A 318 -16.96 16.36 6.69
CA ARG A 318 -16.13 17.14 5.75
C ARG A 318 -14.71 17.47 6.25
N VAL A 319 -13.80 16.50 6.17
CA VAL A 319 -12.36 16.79 5.99
C VAL A 319 -11.83 15.92 4.86
N MET A 320 -11.64 16.52 3.68
CA MET A 320 -10.85 15.89 2.63
C MET A 320 -9.36 16.06 2.99
N VAL A 321 -8.83 15.13 3.78
CA VAL A 321 -7.37 15.00 3.92
C VAL A 321 -6.85 14.38 2.62
N GLU A 322 -6.03 15.11 1.88
CA GLU A 322 -5.17 14.52 0.85
C GLU A 322 -4.14 13.64 1.55
N SER A 323 -4.52 12.39 1.84
CA SER A 323 -3.66 11.43 2.54
C SER A 323 -2.40 11.18 1.73
N ARG A 324 -1.29 11.71 2.25
CA ARG A 324 0.06 11.28 1.88
C ARG A 324 0.10 9.75 1.87
N LYS A 325 0.58 9.19 0.78
CA LYS A 325 0.92 7.77 0.74
C LYS A 325 2.28 7.63 1.39
N VAL A 326 2.44 6.65 2.26
CA VAL A 326 3.72 5.98 2.49
C VAL A 326 3.42 4.48 2.42
N TYR A 327 4.33 3.61 1.96
CA TYR A 327 4.08 2.16 1.90
C TYR A 327 5.28 1.34 2.38
N LYS A 328 5.01 0.12 2.86
CA LYS A 328 5.99 -0.84 3.41
C LYS A 328 5.79 -2.21 2.77
N ALA A 329 6.89 -2.93 2.56
CA ALA A 329 6.93 -4.32 2.13
C ALA A 329 7.76 -5.12 3.14
#